data_AF-A0A7C1KT02-F1
#
_entry.id   AF-A0A7C1KT02-F1
#
_cell.length_a   1.000
_cell.length_b   1.000
_cell.length_c   1.000
_cell.angle_alpha   90.00
_cell.angle_beta   90.00
_cell.angle_gamma   90.00
#
_symmetry.space_group_name_H-M   'P 1'
#
loop_
_entity.id
_entity.type
_entity.pdbx_description
1 polymer ?
#
loop_
_entity_poly.entity_id
_entity_poly.type
_entity_poly.pdbx_seq_one_letter_code
_entity_poly.pdbx_strand_id
1 'polypeptide(L)'
;MLVVMHHWATDDDIERVKDTIKSLGLRPVAIPGAERTAIGVIGNQGWIDEGPLSDIKGIREILHITKPFKLVSRDFHPRDTVVRLGKDLRIGGRSPFLMIAGPCALESREQVMKTAQFLIKCGVPVLRGGAFKPRTSPHSFQGLRKEGLGILKEVREETGIKVVT
;
A
#
# COMPACT_ATOMS: atom_id res chain seq x y z
N MET A 1 -9.49 -15.20 11.34
CA MET A 1 -9.25 -16.18 10.26
C MET A 1 -10.20 -17.36 10.47
N LEU A 2 -10.63 -18.03 9.41
CA LEU A 2 -11.49 -19.21 9.46
C LEU A 2 -10.82 -20.31 8.63
N VAL A 3 -10.51 -21.44 9.25
CA VAL A 3 -9.93 -22.60 8.58
C VAL A 3 -11.06 -23.58 8.27
N VAL A 4 -11.27 -23.91 7.01
CA VAL A 4 -12.30 -24.86 6.57
C VAL A 4 -11.64 -26.22 6.36
N MET A 5 -12.11 -27.24 7.07
CA MET A 5 -11.60 -28.61 6.91
C MET A 5 -12.28 -29.30 5.73
N HIS A 6 -11.60 -30.29 5.14
CA HIS A 6 -12.22 -31.26 4.26
C HIS A 6 -13.23 -32.13 5.02
N HIS A 7 -14.24 -32.65 4.32
CA HIS A 7 -15.25 -33.55 4.91
C HIS A 7 -14.67 -34.89 5.37
N TRP A 8 -13.49 -35.27 4.87
CA TRP A 8 -12.77 -36.48 5.26
C TRP A 8 -11.73 -36.25 6.35
N ALA A 9 -11.53 -34.99 6.79
CA ALA A 9 -10.54 -34.66 7.81
C ALA A 9 -10.88 -35.40 9.12
N THR A 10 -9.86 -36.02 9.72
CA THR A 10 -10.05 -36.78 10.97
C THR A 10 -10.01 -35.85 12.18
N ASP A 11 -10.42 -36.37 13.34
CA ASP A 11 -10.26 -35.64 14.61
C ASP A 11 -8.79 -35.29 14.88
N ASP A 12 -7.84 -36.15 14.49
CA ASP A 12 -6.41 -35.88 14.59
C ASP A 12 -5.96 -34.72 13.68
N ASP A 13 -6.55 -34.60 12.48
CA ASP A 13 -6.29 -33.46 11.58
C ASP A 13 -6.84 -32.16 12.22
N ILE A 14 -8.02 -32.21 12.83
CA ILE A 14 -8.64 -31.08 13.52
C ILE A 14 -7.81 -30.66 14.74
N GLU A 15 -7.35 -31.60 15.57
CA GLU A 15 -6.51 -31.28 16.74
C GLU A 15 -5.16 -30.70 16.32
N ARG A 16 -4.53 -31.21 15.25
CA ARG A 16 -3.30 -30.61 14.70
C ARG A 16 -3.49 -29.15 14.33
N VAL A 17 -4.59 -28.81 13.65
CA VAL A 17 -4.90 -27.42 13.33
C VAL A 17 -5.11 -26.59 14.60
N LYS A 18 -5.86 -27.10 15.58
CA LYS A 18 -6.09 -26.42 16.86
C LYS A 18 -4.78 -26.16 17.61
N ASP A 19 -3.87 -27.13 17.66
CA ASP A 19 -2.61 -27.02 18.37
C ASP A 19 -1.65 -26.04 17.69
N THR A 20 -1.61 -26.01 16.36
CA THR A 20 -0.88 -24.97 15.63
C THR A 20 -1.47 -23.58 15.90
N ILE A 21 -2.79 -23.43 15.95
CA ILE A 21 -3.41 -22.13 16.30
C ILE A 21 -3.03 -21.72 17.74
N LYS A 22 -3.02 -22.65 18.70
CA LYS A 22 -2.59 -22.38 20.08
C LYS A 22 -1.11 -21.99 20.16
N SER A 23 -0.24 -22.63 19.37
CA SER A 23 1.20 -22.32 19.37
C SER A 23 1.50 -20.92 18.83
N LEU A 24 0.60 -20.39 17.98
CA LEU A 24 0.61 -18.99 17.53
C LEU A 24 0.06 -18.01 18.58
N GLY A 25 -0.30 -18.48 19.78
CA GLY A 25 -0.88 -17.65 20.86
C GLY A 25 -2.34 -17.26 20.62
N LEU A 26 -3.03 -17.96 19.72
CA LEU A 26 -4.41 -17.68 19.32
C LEU A 26 -5.35 -18.74 19.87
N ARG A 27 -6.65 -18.44 19.91
CA ARG A 27 -7.66 -19.37 20.42
C ARG A 27 -8.42 -20.02 19.26
N PRO A 28 -8.30 -21.34 19.04
CA PRO A 28 -9.12 -22.04 18.08
C PRO A 28 -10.52 -22.33 18.66
N VAL A 29 -11.54 -22.23 17.82
CA VAL A 29 -12.93 -22.65 18.13
C VAL A 29 -13.45 -23.50 16.99
N ALA A 30 -13.72 -24.77 17.27
CA ALA A 30 -14.33 -25.66 16.28
C ALA A 30 -15.82 -25.34 16.12
N ILE A 31 -16.28 -25.35 14.87
CA ILE A 31 -17.65 -25.09 14.44
C ILE A 31 -18.05 -26.30 13.59
N PRO A 32 -18.62 -27.35 14.22
CA PRO A 32 -19.04 -28.54 13.50
C PRO A 32 -20.24 -28.22 12.61
N GLY A 33 -20.15 -28.60 11.33
CA GLY A 33 -21.24 -28.53 10.36
C GLY A 33 -21.72 -29.92 9.97
N ALA A 34 -22.83 -29.98 9.23
CA ALA A 34 -23.41 -31.25 8.78
C ALA A 34 -22.48 -32.05 7.85
N GLU A 35 -21.66 -31.37 7.04
CA GLU A 35 -20.72 -32.01 6.10
C GLU A 35 -19.25 -31.80 6.45
N ARG A 36 -18.91 -30.69 7.11
CA ARG A 36 -17.52 -30.26 7.36
C ARG A 36 -17.41 -29.49 8.65
N THR A 37 -16.23 -29.57 9.26
CA THR A 37 -15.86 -28.73 10.40
C THR A 37 -15.13 -27.48 9.92
N ALA A 38 -15.49 -26.33 10.46
CA ALA A 38 -14.69 -25.12 10.35
C ALA A 38 -14.04 -24.79 11.70
N ILE A 39 -12.88 -24.12 11.69
CA ILE A 39 -12.16 -23.72 12.89
C ILE A 39 -11.99 -22.20 12.85
N GLY A 40 -12.72 -21.50 13.70
CA GLY A 40 -12.58 -20.07 13.91
C GLY A 40 -11.32 -19.76 14.71
N VAL A 41 -10.51 -18.83 14.22
CA VAL A 41 -9.31 -18.34 14.90
C VAL A 41 -9.63 -17.01 15.55
N ILE A 42 -9.62 -16.98 16.89
CA ILE A 42 -10.03 -15.84 17.71
C ILE A 42 -8.81 -15.25 18.44
N GLY A 43 -8.82 -13.93 18.62
CA GLY A 43 -7.80 -13.19 19.38
C GLY A 43 -6.77 -12.49 18.52
N ASN A 44 -6.86 -12.60 17.19
CA ASN A 44 -5.97 -11.90 16.28
C ASN A 44 -6.30 -10.40 16.23
N GLN A 45 -5.26 -9.57 16.37
CA GLN A 45 -5.39 -8.10 16.31
C GLN A 45 -5.22 -7.55 14.87
N GLY A 46 -4.88 -8.42 13.93
CA GLY A 46 -4.63 -8.11 12.53
C GLY A 46 -4.53 -9.37 11.67
N TRP A 47 -3.88 -9.25 10.52
CA TRP A 47 -3.58 -10.38 9.64
C TRP A 47 -2.77 -11.45 10.37
N ILE A 48 -3.05 -12.70 10.06
CA ILE A 48 -2.30 -13.86 10.58
C ILE A 48 -1.62 -14.50 9.39
N ASP A 49 -0.34 -14.79 9.50
CA ASP A 49 0.33 -15.57 8.46
C ASP A 49 -0.20 -17.00 8.46
N GLU A 50 -0.59 -17.49 7.30
CA GLU A 50 -1.16 -18.83 7.13
C GLU A 50 -0.09 -19.90 6.91
N GLY A 51 1.17 -19.53 6.64
CA GLY A 51 2.27 -20.46 6.40
C GLY A 51 2.35 -21.64 7.39
N PRO A 52 2.21 -21.44 8.71
CA PRO A 52 2.21 -22.53 9.68
C PRO A 52 1.05 -23.54 9.53
N LEU A 53 -0.04 -23.15 8.86
CA LEU A 53 -1.25 -23.95 8.67
C LEU A 53 -1.34 -24.53 7.26
N SER A 54 -0.82 -23.87 6.23
CA SER A 54 -1.08 -24.19 4.81
C SER A 54 -0.78 -25.64 4.41
N ASP A 55 0.19 -26.28 5.07
CA ASP A 55 0.61 -27.66 4.76
C ASP A 55 -0.05 -28.73 5.65
N ILE A 56 -0.94 -28.34 6.57
CA ILE A 56 -1.62 -29.30 7.45
C ILE A 56 -2.66 -30.07 6.64
N LYS A 57 -2.49 -31.40 6.62
CA LYS A 57 -3.45 -32.33 6.02
C LYS A 57 -4.85 -32.10 6.58
N GLY A 58 -5.85 -32.14 5.70
CA GLY A 58 -7.26 -32.02 6.07
C GLY A 58 -7.78 -30.59 6.01
N ILE A 59 -6.92 -29.57 5.86
CA ILE A 59 -7.35 -28.21 5.52
C ILE A 59 -7.77 -28.17 4.05
N ARG A 60 -8.96 -27.64 3.78
CA ARG A 60 -9.47 -27.36 2.44
C ARG A 60 -9.15 -25.94 2.01
N GLU A 61 -9.37 -24.98 2.91
CA GLU A 61 -9.30 -23.56 2.60
C GLU A 61 -9.07 -22.74 3.87
N ILE A 62 -8.33 -21.63 3.76
CA ILE A 62 -8.12 -20.67 4.83
C ILE A 62 -8.71 -19.33 4.38
N LEU A 63 -9.66 -18.82 5.15
CA LEU A 63 -10.37 -17.57 4.88
C LEU A 63 -9.96 -16.49 5.87
N HIS A 64 -9.40 -15.40 5.36
CA HIS A 64 -9.05 -14.24 6.17
C HIS A 64 -10.25 -13.30 6.31
N ILE A 65 -10.89 -13.35 7.48
CA ILE A 65 -11.98 -12.42 7.83
C ILE A 65 -11.43 -10.98 7.99
N THR A 66 -10.21 -10.84 8.50
CA THR A 66 -9.54 -9.56 8.68
C THR A 66 -8.75 -9.18 7.44
N LYS A 67 -8.95 -7.97 6.92
CA LYS A 67 -8.18 -7.45 5.79
C LYS A 67 -6.72 -7.19 6.20
N PRO A 68 -5.73 -7.45 5.32
CA PRO A 68 -4.31 -7.24 5.64
C PRO A 68 -3.93 -5.76 5.75
N PHE A 69 -4.77 -4.86 5.26
CA PHE A 69 -4.52 -3.42 5.16
C PHE A 69 -5.38 -2.60 6.13
N LYS A 70 -5.40 -2.98 7.41
CA LYS A 70 -6.26 -2.37 8.45
C LYS A 70 -6.17 -0.84 8.48
N LEU A 71 -4.96 -0.27 8.57
CA LEU A 71 -4.75 1.18 8.77
C LEU A 71 -5.22 2.06 7.60
N VAL A 72 -5.27 1.52 6.38
CA VAL A 72 -5.71 2.27 5.18
C VAL A 72 -7.14 1.93 4.77
N SER A 73 -7.82 1.05 5.52
CA SER A 73 -9.20 0.65 5.24
C SER A 73 -10.22 1.66 5.77
N ARG A 74 -11.34 1.84 5.06
CA ARG A 74 -12.47 2.63 5.57
C ARG A 74 -13.17 1.97 6.76
N ASP A 75 -13.06 0.66 6.92
CA ASP A 75 -13.61 -0.05 8.08
C ASP A 75 -12.94 0.42 9.38
N PHE A 76 -11.62 0.66 9.34
CA PHE A 76 -10.84 1.13 10.48
C PHE A 76 -10.74 2.66 10.56
N HIS A 77 -10.68 3.34 9.41
CA HIS A 77 -10.65 4.79 9.31
C HIS A 77 -11.77 5.29 8.37
N PRO A 78 -13.02 5.43 8.87
CA PRO A 78 -14.16 5.76 8.02
C PRO A 78 -14.09 7.13 7.34
N ARG A 79 -13.37 8.07 7.96
CA ARG A 79 -13.23 9.45 7.50
C ARG A 79 -12.23 9.55 6.36
N ASP A 80 -12.40 10.55 5.51
CA ASP A 80 -11.42 10.83 4.46
C ASP A 80 -10.10 11.33 5.05
N THR A 81 -8.99 10.77 4.58
CA THR A 81 -7.65 11.33 4.84
C THR A 81 -7.44 12.52 3.91
N VAL A 82 -7.14 13.69 4.49
CA VAL A 82 -6.83 14.92 3.75
C VAL A 82 -5.38 15.30 3.98
N VAL A 83 -4.56 15.21 2.94
CA VAL A 83 -3.14 15.57 2.98
C VAL A 83 -3.00 17.07 2.70
N ARG A 84 -2.34 17.82 3.57
CA ARG A 84 -2.13 19.26 3.44
C ARG A 84 -0.71 19.54 2.93
N LEU A 85 -0.60 20.26 1.81
CA LEU A 85 0.68 20.66 1.21
C LEU A 85 0.93 22.15 1.46
N GLY A 86 1.45 22.49 2.63
CA GLY A 86 1.55 23.88 3.09
C GLY A 86 0.19 24.39 3.58
N LYS A 87 -0.06 25.70 3.42
CA LYS A 87 -1.26 26.34 3.98
C LYS A 87 -2.51 26.13 3.11
N ASP A 88 -2.34 26.19 1.79
CA ASP A 88 -3.46 26.42 0.87
C ASP A 88 -3.86 25.19 0.04
N LEU A 89 -2.96 24.20 -0.12
CA LEU A 89 -3.23 22.99 -0.91
C LEU A 89 -3.68 21.82 -0.04
N ARG A 90 -4.74 21.14 -0.49
CA ARG A 90 -5.28 19.93 0.14
C ARG A 90 -5.56 18.87 -0.92
N ILE A 91 -5.24 17.61 -0.61
CA ILE A 91 -5.49 16.44 -1.46
C ILE A 91 -6.39 15.48 -0.70
N GLY A 92 -7.50 15.07 -1.32
CA GLY A 92 -8.45 14.10 -0.77
C GLY A 92 -9.68 14.74 -0.10
N GLY A 93 -10.61 13.87 0.29
CA GLY A 93 -11.92 14.26 0.82
C GLY A 93 -12.71 15.12 -0.16
N ARG A 94 -13.33 16.19 0.36
CA ARG A 94 -14.07 17.19 -0.44
C ARG A 94 -13.19 18.34 -0.96
N SER A 95 -11.87 18.15 -1.00
CA SER A 95 -10.96 19.17 -1.55
C SER A 95 -11.17 19.31 -3.06
N PRO A 96 -10.92 20.49 -3.64
CA PRO A 96 -10.95 20.67 -5.09
C PRO A 96 -10.03 19.68 -5.81
N PHE A 97 -10.35 19.39 -7.07
CA PHE A 97 -9.47 18.61 -7.92
C PHE A 97 -8.10 19.28 -8.04
N LEU A 98 -7.03 18.50 -7.87
CA LEU A 98 -5.66 18.97 -7.93
C LEU A 98 -4.91 18.20 -9.02
N MET A 99 -4.29 18.93 -9.94
CA MET A 99 -3.42 18.38 -10.97
C MET A 99 -1.95 18.41 -10.51
N ILE A 100 -1.24 17.32 -10.75
CA ILE A 100 0.22 17.23 -10.61
C ILE A 100 0.78 16.91 -11.99
N ALA A 101 1.68 17.75 -12.52
CA ALA A 101 2.18 17.59 -13.88
C ALA A 101 3.67 17.93 -14.00
N GLY A 102 4.31 17.48 -15.08
CA GLY A 102 5.73 17.74 -15.37
C GLY A 102 6.42 16.57 -16.08
N PRO A 103 7.71 16.72 -16.44
CA PRO A 103 8.39 15.82 -17.36
C PRO A 103 8.73 14.45 -16.76
N CYS A 104 8.85 13.41 -17.59
CA CYS A 104 9.13 12.02 -17.13
C CYS A 104 10.44 11.91 -16.36
N ALA A 105 11.46 12.59 -16.84
CA ALA A 105 12.73 12.74 -16.18
C ALA A 105 13.12 14.22 -16.19
N LEU A 106 13.96 14.60 -15.24
CA LEU A 106 14.60 15.91 -15.22
C LEU A 106 15.81 15.83 -16.16
N GLU A 107 15.80 16.62 -17.23
CA GLU A 107 16.83 16.53 -18.29
C GLU A 107 17.77 17.73 -18.26
N SER A 108 17.28 18.90 -17.86
CA SER A 108 18.10 20.09 -17.65
C SER A 108 17.38 21.12 -16.78
N ARG A 109 18.14 22.04 -16.18
CA ARG A 109 17.58 23.18 -15.42
C ARG A 109 16.57 23.97 -16.25
N GLU A 110 16.93 24.27 -17.50
CA GLU A 110 16.10 25.05 -18.41
C GLU A 110 14.75 24.37 -18.70
N GLN A 111 14.78 23.07 -19.00
CA GLN A 111 13.58 22.28 -19.28
C GLN A 111 12.62 22.28 -18.08
N VAL A 112 13.15 22.05 -16.88
CA VAL A 112 12.34 21.99 -15.66
C VAL A 112 11.78 23.37 -15.31
N MET A 113 12.58 24.43 -15.41
CA MET A 113 12.15 25.80 -15.11
C MET A 113 11.06 26.29 -16.09
N LYS A 114 11.26 26.09 -17.39
CA LYS A 114 10.24 26.43 -18.41
C LYS A 114 8.93 25.68 -18.17
N THR A 115 9.03 24.39 -17.81
CA THR A 115 7.84 23.60 -17.48
C THR A 115 7.13 24.13 -16.25
N ALA A 116 7.87 24.44 -15.18
CA ALA A 116 7.29 24.98 -13.95
C ALA A 116 6.53 26.29 -14.19
N GLN A 117 7.14 27.22 -14.93
CA GLN A 117 6.53 28.50 -15.29
C GLN A 117 5.24 28.32 -16.12
N PHE A 118 5.25 27.38 -17.07
CA PHE A 118 4.05 27.05 -17.84
C PHE A 118 2.94 26.46 -16.96
N LEU A 119 3.27 25.53 -16.08
CA LEU A 119 2.32 24.91 -15.16
C LEU A 119 1.65 25.93 -14.22
N ILE A 120 2.43 26.87 -13.68
CA ILE A 120 1.89 27.96 -12.85
C ILE A 120 0.89 28.81 -13.62
N LYS A 121 1.20 29.17 -14.88
CA LYS A 121 0.28 29.92 -15.74
C LYS A 121 -1.04 29.17 -16.01
N CYS A 122 -0.98 27.84 -16.04
CA CYS A 122 -2.15 26.97 -16.18
C CYS A 122 -2.88 26.67 -14.86
N GLY A 123 -2.45 27.25 -13.73
CA GLY A 123 -3.03 26.99 -12.41
C GLY A 123 -2.68 25.63 -11.83
N VAL A 124 -1.65 24.95 -12.34
CA VAL A 124 -1.18 23.67 -11.82
C VAL A 124 -0.20 23.91 -10.66
N PRO A 125 -0.53 23.47 -9.43
CA PRO A 125 0.19 23.91 -8.24
C PRO A 125 1.36 22.99 -7.82
N VAL A 126 1.52 21.84 -8.47
CA VAL A 126 2.57 20.86 -8.14
C VAL A 126 3.29 20.39 -9.41
N LEU A 127 4.60 20.59 -9.45
CA LEU A 127 5.50 20.06 -10.45
C LEU A 127 5.96 18.65 -10.07
N ARG A 128 5.92 17.71 -11.01
CA ARG A 128 6.54 16.38 -10.86
C ARG A 128 7.65 16.13 -11.88
N GLY A 129 8.69 15.41 -11.47
CA GLY A 129 9.68 14.88 -12.41
C GLY A 129 10.71 14.01 -11.73
N GLY A 130 11.04 12.87 -12.35
CA GLY A 130 11.91 11.87 -11.73
C GLY A 130 13.40 12.19 -11.89
N ALA A 131 14.08 12.40 -10.77
CA ALA A 131 15.53 12.56 -10.73
C ALA A 131 16.30 11.23 -10.96
N PHE A 132 15.69 10.10 -10.57
CA PHE A 132 16.28 8.76 -10.70
C PHE A 132 15.45 7.92 -11.66
N LYS A 133 16.09 7.34 -12.68
CA LYS A 133 15.42 6.47 -13.65
C LYS A 133 16.06 5.08 -13.60
N PRO A 134 15.40 4.06 -13.01
CA PRO A 134 15.91 2.69 -13.10
C PRO A 134 15.84 2.26 -14.56
N ARG A 135 16.99 1.95 -15.15
CA ARG A 135 17.11 1.48 -16.54
C ARG A 135 17.71 0.10 -16.57
N THR A 136 17.17 -0.74 -17.44
CA THR A 136 17.73 -2.07 -17.71
C THR A 136 19.06 -1.97 -18.46
N SER A 137 19.20 -0.96 -19.36
CA SER A 137 20.44 -0.73 -20.11
C SER A 137 21.33 0.31 -19.44
N PRO A 138 22.65 0.07 -19.30
CA PRO A 138 23.58 1.03 -18.71
C PRO A 138 23.80 2.27 -19.60
N HIS A 139 23.56 2.17 -20.90
CA HIS A 139 23.73 3.27 -21.85
C HIS A 139 22.53 4.23 -21.92
N SER A 140 21.42 3.86 -21.29
CA SER A 140 20.24 4.73 -21.22
C SER A 140 20.46 5.88 -20.24
N PHE A 141 19.78 7.00 -20.45
CA PHE A 141 19.76 8.10 -19.48
C PHE A 141 19.22 7.62 -18.11
N GLN A 142 20.07 7.71 -17.09
CA GLN A 142 19.80 7.22 -15.73
C GLN A 142 19.10 8.24 -14.82
N GLY A 143 18.79 9.43 -15.35
CA GLY A 143 18.37 10.58 -14.56
C GLY A 143 19.57 11.37 -14.01
N LEU A 144 19.35 12.66 -13.72
CA LEU A 144 20.37 13.56 -13.15
C LEU A 144 20.67 13.30 -11.66
N ARG A 145 19.93 12.40 -10.99
CA ARG A 145 20.11 12.01 -9.59
C ARG A 145 20.15 13.24 -8.67
N LYS A 146 21.23 13.41 -7.90
CA LYS A 146 21.40 14.52 -6.95
C LYS A 146 21.34 15.89 -7.62
N GLU A 147 21.86 16.03 -8.84
CA GLU A 147 21.80 17.27 -9.60
C GLU A 147 20.35 17.60 -9.96
N GLY A 148 19.56 16.60 -10.38
CA GLY A 148 18.13 16.75 -10.63
C GLY A 148 17.35 17.21 -9.39
N LEU A 149 17.69 16.68 -8.20
CA LEU A 149 17.11 17.15 -6.94
C LEU A 149 17.49 18.61 -6.64
N GLY A 150 18.72 19.02 -6.97
CA GLY A 150 19.17 20.40 -6.88
C GLY A 150 18.34 21.33 -7.77
N ILE A 151 18.09 20.93 -9.02
CA ILE A 151 17.24 21.68 -9.96
C ILE A 151 15.81 21.82 -9.41
N LEU A 152 15.21 20.76 -8.87
CA LEU A 152 13.86 20.85 -8.27
C LEU A 152 13.82 21.78 -7.06
N LYS A 153 14.87 21.77 -6.22
CA LYS A 153 14.99 22.68 -5.09
C LYS A 153 15.02 24.14 -5.57
N GLU A 154 15.86 24.43 -6.56
CA GLU A 154 15.99 25.76 -7.15
C GLU A 154 14.67 26.25 -7.78
N VAL A 155 14.01 25.40 -8.57
CA VAL A 155 12.71 25.71 -9.19
C VAL A 155 11.65 26.03 -8.14
N ARG A 156 11.59 25.26 -7.05
CA ARG A 156 10.71 25.54 -5.92
C ARG A 156 11.03 26.87 -5.25
N GLU A 157 12.31 27.20 -5.09
CA GLU A 157 12.76 28.44 -4.45
C GLU A 157 12.44 29.67 -5.30
N GLU A 158 12.64 29.59 -6.62
CA GLU A 158 12.37 30.71 -7.54
C GLU A 158 10.88 30.92 -7.81
N THR A 159 10.09 29.85 -7.86
CA THR A 159 8.69 29.94 -8.35
C THR A 159 7.64 29.68 -7.27
N GLY A 160 8.03 29.13 -6.13
CA GLY A 160 7.12 28.70 -5.07
C GLY A 160 6.32 27.43 -5.37
N ILE A 161 6.43 26.85 -6.58
CA ILE A 161 5.70 25.63 -6.95
C ILE A 161 6.12 24.46 -6.06
N LYS A 162 5.16 23.62 -5.65
CA LYS A 162 5.47 22.41 -4.87
C LYS A 162 6.06 21.34 -5.80
N VAL A 163 6.90 20.46 -5.26
CA VAL A 163 7.60 19.42 -6.05
C VAL A 163 7.33 18.02 -5.51
N VAL A 164 7.27 17.04 -6.43
CA VAL A 164 7.30 15.60 -6.14
C VAL A 164 8.22 14.89 -7.14
N THR A 165 9.03 13.93 -6.68
CA THR A 165 10.09 13.29 -7.49
C THR A 165 10.27 11.82 -7.14
#